data_AF-A0A3B0VH86-F1
#
_entry.id   AF-A0A3B0VH86-F1
#
_cell.length_a   1.000
_cell.length_b   1.000
_cell.length_c   1.000
_cell.angle_alpha   90.00
_cell.angle_beta   90.00
_cell.angle_gamma   90.00
#
_symmetry.space_group_name_H-M   'P 1'
#
loop_
_entity.id
_entity.type
_entity.pdbx_description
1 polymer ?
#
loop_
_entity_poly.entity_id
_entity_poly.type
_entity_poly.pdbx_seq_one_letter_code
_entity_poly.pdbx_strand_id
1 'polypeptide(L)'
;MNQLLTITDLSAATGLEESLIRFYESEYSSRLPEKIVRGDGLFFRPEAAAALRDIHARYGSGDVSSAPERGYGRVIAVSSGKGGVGKSNLALNLAIEFQRAGH
;
A
#
# COMPACT_ATOMS: atom_id res chain seq x y z
N MET A 1 15.40 -23.79 -9.13
CA MET A 1 16.17 -22.58 -8.78
C MET A 1 15.28 -21.70 -7.90
N ASN A 2 15.51 -21.66 -6.59
CA ASN A 2 14.71 -20.80 -5.70
C ASN A 2 15.33 -19.40 -5.69
N GLN A 3 15.02 -18.61 -6.72
CA GLN A 3 15.47 -17.21 -6.78
C GLN A 3 14.78 -16.42 -5.67
N LEU A 4 15.58 -15.66 -4.92
CA LEU A 4 15.11 -14.75 -3.90
C LEU A 4 15.00 -13.35 -4.51
N LEU A 5 13.90 -12.65 -4.24
CA LEU A 5 13.58 -11.34 -4.80
C LEU A 5 13.65 -10.26 -3.72
N THR A 6 14.20 -9.11 -4.05
CA THR A 6 14.12 -7.90 -3.21
C THR A 6 12.78 -7.17 -3.42
N ILE A 7 12.51 -6.13 -2.63
CA ILE A 7 11.34 -5.26 -2.85
C ILE A 7 11.40 -4.61 -4.24
N THR A 8 12.59 -4.19 -4.68
CA THR A 8 12.79 -3.59 -6.00
C THR A 8 12.51 -4.61 -7.11
N ASP A 9 12.94 -5.86 -6.95
CA ASP A 9 12.62 -6.93 -7.92
C ASP A 9 11.12 -7.23 -7.96
N LEU A 10 10.45 -7.21 -6.80
CA LEU A 10 9.00 -7.38 -6.73
C LEU A 10 8.25 -6.22 -7.38
N SER A 11 8.72 -4.98 -7.21
CA SER A 11 8.17 -3.81 -7.90
C SER A 11 8.26 -3.99 -9.42
N ALA A 12 9.44 -4.34 -9.93
CA ALA A 12 9.62 -4.62 -11.35
C ALA A 12 8.74 -5.79 -11.86
N ALA A 13 8.59 -6.85 -11.07
CA ALA A 13 7.82 -8.04 -11.46
C ALA A 13 6.29 -7.86 -11.35
N THR A 14 5.82 -6.96 -10.49
CA THR A 14 4.38 -6.75 -10.24
C THR A 14 3.84 -5.48 -10.89
N GLY A 15 4.71 -4.53 -11.24
CA GLY A 15 4.32 -3.19 -11.68
C GLY A 15 3.78 -2.30 -10.55
N LEU A 16 3.90 -2.73 -9.29
CA LEU A 16 3.44 -1.99 -8.13
C LEU A 16 4.55 -1.14 -7.54
N GLU A 17 4.20 0.07 -7.08
CA GLU A 17 5.10 0.94 -6.34
C GLU A 17 5.66 0.25 -5.08
N GLU A 18 6.93 0.49 -4.74
CA GLU A 18 7.55 -0.11 -3.55
C GLU A 18 6.82 0.26 -2.26
N SER A 19 6.29 1.48 -2.19
CA SER A 19 5.48 1.95 -1.05
C SER A 19 4.21 1.11 -0.86
N LEU A 20 3.59 0.68 -1.97
CA LEU A 20 2.40 -0.16 -1.94
C LEU A 20 2.75 -1.61 -1.59
N ILE A 21 3.89 -2.11 -2.05
CA ILE A 21 4.40 -3.43 -1.65
C ILE A 21 4.66 -3.46 -0.14
N ARG A 22 5.27 -2.41 0.43
CA ARG A 22 5.50 -2.28 1.88
C ARG A 22 4.18 -2.18 2.67
N PHE A 23 3.19 -1.49 2.12
CA PHE A 23 1.85 -1.46 2.71
C PHE A 23 1.21 -2.85 2.71
N TYR A 24 1.26 -3.59 1.61
CA TYR A 24 0.72 -4.96 1.59
C TYR A 24 1.51 -5.91 2.47
N GLU A 25 2.81 -5.69 2.60
CA GLU A 25 3.69 -6.39 3.52
C GLU A 25 3.26 -6.20 4.99
N SER A 26 2.86 -4.98 5.39
CA SER A 26 2.36 -4.71 6.73
C SER A 26 0.95 -5.24 6.94
N GLU A 27 0.04 -4.96 6.00
CA GLU A 27 -1.40 -5.19 6.19
C GLU A 27 -1.85 -6.63 5.90
N TYR A 28 -1.18 -7.30 4.95
CA TYR A 28 -1.55 -8.62 4.48
C TYR A 28 -0.43 -9.64 4.71
N SER A 29 0.34 -9.47 5.78
CA SER A 29 1.44 -10.36 6.16
C SER A 29 1.04 -11.84 6.21
N SER A 30 -0.20 -12.15 6.62
CA SER A 30 -0.74 -13.52 6.65
C SER A 30 -1.06 -14.12 5.27
N ARG A 31 -1.17 -13.28 4.23
CA ARG A 31 -1.42 -13.70 2.84
C ARG A 31 -0.15 -13.74 2.00
N LEU A 32 0.96 -13.25 2.54
CA LEU A 32 2.24 -13.26 1.87
C LEU A 32 3.05 -14.48 2.31
N PRO A 33 3.88 -15.04 1.42
CA PRO A 33 4.83 -16.09 1.78
C PRO A 33 5.80 -15.60 2.86
N GLU A 34 6.33 -16.52 3.66
CA GLU A 34 7.35 -16.19 4.65
C GLU A 34 8.56 -15.51 4.00
N LYS A 35 8.98 -14.41 4.65
CA LYS A 35 10.12 -13.62 4.24
C LYS A 35 11.40 -14.32 4.69
N ILE A 36 12.42 -14.23 3.85
CA ILE A 36 13.72 -14.82 4.14
C ILE A 36 14.67 -13.68 4.46
N VAL A 37 15.12 -13.63 5.71
CA VAL A 37 16.20 -12.73 6.12
C VAL A 37 17.51 -13.42 5.80
N ARG A 38 18.36 -12.78 4.99
CA ARG A 38 19.69 -13.28 4.66
C ARG A 38 20.69 -12.14 4.79
N GLY A 39 21.55 -12.22 5.82
CA GLY A 39 22.40 -11.09 6.21
C GLY A 39 21.54 -9.90 6.62
N ASP A 40 21.83 -8.73 6.06
CA ASP A 40 21.08 -7.48 6.30
C ASP A 40 19.95 -7.26 5.28
N GLY A 41 19.72 -8.22 4.39
CA GLY A 41 18.72 -8.13 3.32
C GLY A 41 17.43 -8.90 3.64
N LEU A 42 16.30 -8.27 3.29
CA LEU A 42 14.98 -8.88 3.32
C LEU A 42 14.62 -9.39 1.92
N PHE A 43 14.33 -10.68 1.81
CA PHE A 43 14.04 -11.33 0.54
C PHE A 43 12.69 -12.03 0.54
N PHE A 44 12.10 -12.11 -0.65
CA PHE A 44 10.82 -12.74 -0.91
C PHE A 44 10.99 -13.91 -1.87
N ARG A 45 10.14 -14.92 -1.72
CA ARG A 45 10.02 -15.99 -2.71
C ARG A 45 9.32 -15.46 -3.97
N PRO A 46 9.56 -16.05 -5.16
CA PRO A 46 8.94 -15.58 -6.42
C PRO A 46 7.41 -15.59 -6.39
N GLU A 47 6.83 -16.53 -5.63
CA GLU A 47 5.39 -16.66 -5.40
C GLU A 47 4.78 -15.42 -4.70
N ALA A 48 5.58 -14.61 -3.99
CA ALA A 48 5.13 -13.36 -3.38
C ALA A 48 4.63 -12.36 -4.43
N ALA A 49 5.19 -12.35 -5.65
CA ALA A 49 4.72 -11.49 -6.72
C ALA A 49 3.28 -11.82 -7.16
N ALA A 50 2.93 -13.11 -7.17
CA ALA A 50 1.56 -13.53 -7.48
C ALA A 50 0.59 -13.14 -6.36
N ALA A 51 0.99 -13.34 -5.10
CA ALA A 51 0.18 -12.94 -3.94
C ALA A 51 -0.05 -11.41 -3.90
N LEU A 52 0.98 -10.60 -4.16
CA LEU A 52 0.86 -9.14 -4.22
C LEU A 52 -0.11 -8.66 -5.31
N ARG A 53 -0.07 -9.29 -6.50
CA ARG A 53 -1.01 -8.98 -7.59
C ARG A 53 -2.46 -9.34 -7.22
N ASP A 54 -2.68 -10.49 -6.57
CA ASP A 54 -4.01 -10.90 -6.11
C ASP A 54 -4.54 -9.94 -5.03
N ILE A 55 -3.71 -9.57 -4.04
CA ILE A 55 -4.06 -8.57 -3.03
C ILE A 55 -4.42 -7.23 -3.69
N HIS A 56 -3.63 -6.77 -4.66
CA HIS A 56 -3.88 -5.52 -5.36
C HIS A 56 -5.19 -5.55 -6.17
N ALA A 57 -5.44 -6.63 -6.91
CA ALA A 57 -6.65 -6.81 -7.69
C ALA A 57 -7.91 -6.77 -6.80
N ARG A 58 -7.87 -7.44 -5.64
CA ARG A 58 -8.97 -7.44 -4.66
C ARG A 58 -9.15 -6.07 -4.00
N TYR A 59 -8.04 -5.38 -3.70
CA TYR A 59 -8.06 -4.03 -3.16
C TYR A 59 -8.73 -3.03 -4.12
N GLY A 60 -8.40 -3.10 -5.42
CA GLY A 60 -9.02 -2.24 -6.44
C GLY A 60 -10.49 -2.57 -6.74
N SER A 61 -10.92 -3.81 -6.46
CA SER A 61 -12.28 -4.29 -6.72
C SER A 61 -13.28 -3.99 -5.58
N GLY A 62 -12.83 -3.41 -4.45
CA GLY A 62 -13.68 -3.06 -3.32
C GLY A 62 -14.08 -4.24 -2.41
N ASP A 63 -13.53 -5.44 -2.64
CA ASP A 63 -13.84 -6.65 -1.88
C ASP A 63 -12.87 -6.80 -0.69
N VAL A 64 -12.93 -5.85 0.25
CA VAL A 64 -12.08 -5.80 1.45
C VAL A 64 -12.88 -6.31 2.66
N SER A 65 -13.37 -7.54 2.58
CA SER A 65 -13.89 -8.26 3.76
C SER A 65 -12.87 -9.31 4.19
N SER A 66 -11.76 -8.89 4.83
CA SER A 66 -10.91 -9.71 5.75
C SER A 66 -9.48 -9.18 6.04
N ALA A 67 -9.20 -7.88 5.89
CA ALA A 67 -8.06 -7.30 6.60
C ALA A 67 -8.50 -6.99 8.05
N PRO A 68 -7.68 -7.27 9.08
CA PRO A 68 -8.04 -6.93 10.45
C PRO A 68 -8.29 -5.41 10.55
N GLU A 69 -9.43 -5.04 11.13
CA GLU A 69 -9.70 -3.66 11.55
C GLU A 69 -8.62 -3.21 12.54
N ARG A 70 -7.54 -2.62 12.04
CA ARG A 70 -6.61 -1.82 12.84
C ARG A 70 -6.28 -0.54 12.09
N GLY A 71 -7.19 0.42 12.25
CA GLY A 71 -6.95 1.86 12.33
C GLY A 71 -5.75 2.47 11.61
N TYR A 72 -5.72 2.41 10.28
CA TYR A 72 -4.95 3.38 9.50
C TYR A 72 -5.91 4.31 8.74
N GLY A 73 -5.64 5.61 8.85
CA GLY A 73 -6.47 6.66 8.25
C GLY A 73 -6.52 6.57 6.73
N ARG A 74 -7.62 7.05 6.13
CA ARG A 74 -7.77 7.13 4.66
C ARG A 74 -6.95 8.30 4.12
N VAL A 75 -6.21 8.08 3.04
CA VAL A 75 -5.38 9.12 2.40
C VAL A 75 -6.15 9.80 1.28
N ILE A 76 -6.23 11.14 1.33
CA ILE A 76 -6.84 11.98 0.28
C ILE A 76 -5.76 12.93 -0.26
N ALA A 77 -5.44 12.81 -1.54
CA ALA A 77 -4.51 13.71 -2.22
C ALA A 77 -5.26 14.87 -2.91
N VAL A 78 -4.89 16.11 -2.58
CA VAL A 78 -5.43 17.33 -3.20
C VAL A 78 -4.37 17.93 -4.14
N SER A 79 -4.58 17.84 -5.45
CA SER A 79 -3.62 18.31 -6.46
C SER A 79 -4.23 19.36 -7.40
N SER A 80 -3.37 20.16 -8.04
CA SER A 80 -3.72 21.16 -9.05
C SER A 80 -2.45 21.70 -9.69
N GLY A 81 -2.44 21.77 -11.02
CA GLY A 81 -1.30 22.21 -11.84
C GLY A 81 -1.04 23.71 -11.87
N LYS A 82 -1.81 24.54 -11.13
CA LYS A 82 -1.63 26.00 -11.08
C LYS A 82 -1.43 26.50 -9.65
N GLY A 83 -0.62 27.54 -9.49
CA GLY A 83 -0.45 28.25 -8.21
C GLY A 83 -1.71 29.04 -7.83
N GLY A 84 -1.97 29.20 -6.53
CA GLY A 84 -3.05 30.07 -6.02
C GLY A 84 -4.48 29.54 -6.11
N VAL A 85 -4.71 28.29 -6.54
CA VAL A 85 -6.06 27.71 -6.68
C VAL A 85 -6.72 27.25 -5.37
N GLY A 86 -6.08 27.47 -4.22
CA GLY A 86 -6.66 27.13 -2.92
C GLY A 86 -6.51 25.68 -2.44
N LYS A 87 -5.62 24.86 -3.02
CA LYS A 87 -5.35 23.47 -2.57
C LYS A 87 -5.17 23.36 -1.05
N SER A 88 -4.35 24.23 -0.46
CA SER A 88 -4.08 24.21 0.99
C SER A 88 -5.32 24.57 1.81
N ASN A 89 -6.10 25.57 1.36
CA ASN A 89 -7.35 25.94 2.04
C ASN A 89 -8.37 24.80 1.98
N LEU A 90 -8.49 24.13 0.83
CA LEU A 90 -9.39 23.00 0.68
C LEU A 90 -8.97 21.84 1.59
N ALA A 91 -7.69 21.45 1.58
CA ALA A 91 -7.18 20.37 2.41
C ALA A 91 -7.40 20.64 3.91
N LEU A 92 -7.16 21.87 4.34
CA LEU A 92 -7.30 22.26 5.75
C LEU A 92 -8.77 22.31 6.18
N ASN A 93 -9.64 22.92 5.39
CA ASN A 93 -11.08 22.96 5.70
C ASN A 93 -11.70 21.56 5.67
N LEU A 94 -11.30 20.71 4.72
CA LEU A 94 -11.78 19.33 4.65
C LEU A 94 -11.37 18.52 5.89
N ALA A 95 -10.14 18.70 6.39
CA ALA A 95 -9.69 18.05 7.61
C ALA A 95 -10.52 18.47 8.84
N ILE A 96 -10.83 19.77 8.97
CA ILE A 96 -11.68 20.30 10.05
C ILE A 96 -13.10 19.72 9.97
N GLU A 97 -13.68 19.65 8.78
CA GLU A 97 -15.03 19.10 8.60
C GLU A 97 -15.08 17.60 8.87
N PHE A 98 -14.04 16.84 8.51
CA PHE A 98 -13.94 15.43 8.90
C PHE A 98 -13.89 15.27 10.42
N GLN A 99 -13.05 16.05 11.09
CA GLN A 99 -12.98 16.02 12.56
C GLN A 99 -14.33 16.37 13.20
N ARG A 100 -15.06 17.36 12.66
CA ARG A 100 -16.41 17.75 13.13
C ARG A 100 -17.45 16.65 12.90
N ALA A 101 -17.33 15.91 11.81
CA ALA A 101 -18.19 14.78 11.47
C ALA A 101 -17.83 13.49 12.23
N GLY A 102 -16.76 13.49 13.04
CA GLY A 102 -16.33 12.33 13.82
C GLY A 102 -15.46 11.35 13.04
N HIS A 103 -14.74 11.83 12.02
CA HIS A 103 -13.74 11.09 11.26
C HIS A 103 -12.31 11.42 11.70
#